data_AF-A0A957GNZ3-F1
#
_entry.id   AF-A0A957GNZ3-F1
#
_cell.length_a   1.000
_cell.length_b   1.000
_cell.length_c   1.000
_cell.angle_alpha   90.00
_cell.angle_beta   90.00
_cell.angle_gamma   90.00
#
_symmetry.space_group_name_H-M   'P 1'
#
loop_
_entity.id
_entity.type
_entity.pdbx_description
1 polymer ?
#
loop_
_entity_poly.entity_id
_entity_poly.type
_entity_poly.pdbx_seq_one_letter_code
_entity_poly.pdbx_strand_id
1 'polypeptide(L)' 'MNKQRFTETMVLAVAVLGTGMVYLDQTAVNVALPALQTSLNATIGDLQWIVDIYILVLAVLLLIGGVLGDRYG' A
#
# COMPACT_ATOMS: atom_id res chain seq x y z
N MET A 1 -30.77 -9.76 -17.04
CA MET A 1 -30.73 -8.55 -16.20
C MET A 1 -29.87 -8.67 -14.91
N ASN A 2 -29.15 -9.79 -14.66
CA ASN A 2 -28.37 -10.00 -13.40
C ASN A 2 -26.82 -9.97 -13.54
N LYS A 3 -26.27 -9.92 -14.76
CA LYS A 3 -24.81 -9.96 -14.94
C LYS A 3 -24.11 -8.68 -14.43
N GLN A 4 -24.75 -7.52 -14.56
CA GLN A 4 -24.15 -6.23 -14.14
C GLN A 4 -23.97 -6.10 -12.62
N ARG A 5 -24.98 -6.44 -11.80
CA ARG A 5 -24.85 -6.42 -10.33
C ARG A 5 -23.75 -7.35 -9.80
N PHE A 6 -23.52 -8.48 -10.48
CA PHE A 6 -22.49 -9.44 -10.09
C PHE A 6 -21.08 -8.87 -10.35
N THR A 7 -20.86 -8.26 -11.51
CA THR A 7 -19.60 -7.57 -11.83
C THR A 7 -19.33 -6.39 -10.90
N GLU A 8 -20.33 -5.55 -10.60
CA GLU A 8 -20.19 -4.43 -9.66
C GLU A 8 -19.75 -4.89 -8.26
N THR A 9 -20.35 -5.97 -7.76
CA THR A 9 -19.99 -6.53 -6.45
C THR A 9 -18.57 -7.07 -6.44
N MET A 10 -18.13 -7.70 -7.54
CA MET A 10 -16.76 -8.22 -7.67
C MET A 10 -15.73 -7.08 -7.75
N VAL A 11 -16.00 -6.00 -8.48
CA VAL A 11 -15.12 -4.83 -8.54
C VAL A 11 -14.95 -4.21 -7.15
N LEU A 12 -16.05 -4.04 -6.41
CA LEU A 12 -16.01 -3.54 -5.04
C LEU A 12 -15.24 -4.48 -4.11
N ALA A 13 -15.46 -5.79 -4.22
CA ALA A 13 -14.74 -6.77 -3.40
C ALA A 13 -13.23 -6.72 -3.66
N VAL A 14 -12.80 -6.65 -4.93
CA VAL A 14 -11.38 -6.53 -5.29
C VAL A 14 -10.79 -5.21 -4.79
N ALA A 15 -11.51 -4.09 -4.93
CA ALA A 15 -11.07 -2.79 -4.44
C ALA A 15 -10.90 -2.77 -2.91
N VAL A 16 -11.86 -3.35 -2.17
CA VAL A 16 -11.80 -3.46 -0.71
C VAL A 16 -10.66 -4.35 -0.27
N LEU A 17 -10.48 -5.52 -0.90
CA LEU A 17 -9.39 -6.44 -0.58
C LEU A 17 -8.02 -5.83 -0.88
N GLY A 18 -7.87 -5.18 -2.05
CA GLY A 18 -6.64 -4.50 -2.41
C GLY A 18 -6.29 -3.37 -1.43
N THR A 19 -7.28 -2.54 -1.09
CA THR A 19 -7.10 -1.47 -0.10
C THR A 19 -6.76 -2.02 1.29
N GLY A 20 -7.44 -3.08 1.73
CA GLY A 20 -7.17 -3.74 3.00
C GLY A 20 -5.75 -4.32 3.09
N MET A 21 -5.26 -4.92 2.00
CA MET A 21 -3.88 -5.42 1.91
C MET A 21 -2.85 -4.30 2.12
N VAL A 22 -3.06 -3.14 1.49
CA VAL A 22 -2.17 -1.97 1.64
C VAL A 22 -2.17 -1.45 3.08
N TYR A 23 -3.34 -1.41 3.74
CA TYR A 23 -3.41 -1.00 5.14
C TYR A 23 -2.66 -1.97 6.06
N LEU A 24 -2.75 -3.28 5.83
CA LEU A 24 -2.00 -4.27 6.60
C LEU A 24 -0.49 -4.02 6.47
N ASP A 25 0.01 -3.77 5.27
CA ASP A 25 1.43 -3.46 5.03
C ASP A 25 1.87 -2.20 5.80
N GLN A 26 1.07 -1.14 5.75
CA GLN A 26 1.36 0.10 6.47
C GLN A 26 1.41 -0.10 8.00
N THR A 27 0.58 -0.98 8.56
CA THR A 27 0.66 -1.30 9.99
C THR A 27 1.94 -2.06 10.35
N ALA A 28 2.41 -2.95 9.47
CA ALA A 28 3.65 -3.70 9.70
C ALA A 28 4.88 -2.78 9.76
N VAL A 29 4.97 -1.79 8.86
CA VAL A 29 6.04 -0.78 8.87
C VAL A 29 6.04 -0.02 10.20
N ASN A 30 4.89 0.44 10.67
CA ASN A 30 4.77 1.17 11.94
C ASN A 30 5.18 0.32 13.16
N VAL A 31 4.85 -0.97 13.14
CA VAL A 31 5.27 -1.93 14.18
C VAL A 31 6.78 -2.21 14.14
N ALA A 32 7.41 -2.13 12.97
CA ALA A 32 8.84 -2.34 12.80
C ALA A 32 9.69 -1.12 13.21
N LEU A 33 9.13 0.10 13.21
CA LEU A 33 9.88 1.33 13.52
C LEU A 33 10.63 1.29 14.87
N PRO A 34 10.05 0.84 15.99
CA PRO A 34 10.78 0.77 17.26
C PRO A 34 11.97 -0.22 17.23
N ALA A 35 11.84 -1.33 16.48
CA ALA A 35 12.91 -2.30 16.31
C ALA A 35 14.03 -1.74 15.42
N LEU A 36 13.68 -1.01 14.36
CA LEU A 36 14.64 -0.28 13.53
C LEU A 36 15.35 0.81 14.32
N GLN A 37 14.62 1.55 15.16
CA GLN A 37 15.18 2.57 16.03
C GLN A 37 16.26 2.01 16.95
N THR A 38 15.96 0.89 17.61
CA THR A 38 16.85 0.26 18.57
C THR A 38 18.06 -0.39 17.89
N SER A 39 17.85 -1.05 16.74
CA SER A 39 18.91 -1.78 16.03
C SER A 39 19.88 -0.87 15.27
N LEU A 40 19.42 0.30 14.81
CA LEU A 40 20.21 1.25 14.04
C LEU A 40 20.69 2.45 14.89
N ASN A 41 20.33 2.52 16.17
CA ASN A 41 20.49 3.72 17.00
C ASN A 41 19.93 4.98 16.30
N ALA A 42 18.83 4.81 15.55
CA ALA A 42 18.28 5.83 14.67
C ALA A 42 17.58 6.95 15.45
N THR A 43 17.73 8.18 14.95
CA THR A 43 17.00 9.34 15.47
C THR A 43 15.56 9.34 14.97
N ILE A 44 14.70 10.19 15.54
CA ILE A 44 13.33 10.39 15.06
C ILE A 44 13.33 10.85 13.60
N GLY A 45 14.27 11.70 13.20
CA GLY A 45 14.41 12.17 11.82
C GLY A 45 14.76 11.03 10.85
N ASP A 46 15.59 10.08 11.27
CA ASP A 46 15.94 8.91 10.45
C ASP A 46 14.73 7.99 10.25
N LEU A 47 13.92 7.78 11.29
CA LEU A 47 12.68 7.01 11.19
C LEU A 47 11.67 7.68 10.26
N GLN A 48 11.56 9.01 10.31
CA GLN A 48 10.70 9.75 9.40
C GLN A 48 11.15 9.58 7.93
N TRP A 49 12.46 9.67 7.68
CA TRP A 49 13.01 9.42 6.35
C TRP A 49 12.73 8.00 5.83
N ILE A 50 12.77 6.99 6.70
CA ILE A 50 12.41 5.61 6.33
C ILE A 50 10.95 5.54 5.87
N VAL A 51 10.03 6.20 6.60
CA VAL A 51 8.61 6.26 6.25
C VAL A 51 8.41 7.02 4.93
N ASP A 52 9.09 8.15 4.74
CA ASP A 52 9.00 8.95 3.53
C ASP A 52 9.44 8.17 2.29
N ILE A 53 10.54 7.40 2.39
CA ILE A 53 11.01 6.54 1.30
C ILE A 53 10.00 5.44 0.98
N TYR A 54 9.42 4.79 2.00
CA TYR A 54 8.36 3.80 1.81
C TYR A 54 7.18 4.39 1.02
N ILE A 55 6.70 5.57 1.42
CA ILE A 55 5.59 6.26 0.72
C ILE A 55 5.98 6.61 -0.72
N LEU A 56 7.21 7.08 -0.96
CA LEU A 56 7.68 7.45 -2.29
C LEU A 56 7.74 6.24 -3.23
N VAL A 57 8.31 5.12 -2.76
CA VAL A 57 8.36 3.88 -3.54
C VAL A 57 6.95 3.37 -3.82
N LEU A 58 6.07 3.36 -2.81
CA LEU A 58 4.68 2.97 -2.98
C LEU A 58 3.97 3.84 -4.03
N ALA A 59 4.15 5.16 -3.99
CA ALA A 59 3.56 6.08 -4.95
C ALA A 59 4.03 5.78 -6.40
N VAL A 60 5.33 5.54 -6.59
CA VAL A 60 5.88 5.17 -7.90
C VAL A 60 5.28 3.85 -8.39
N LEU A 61 5.20 2.84 -7.52
CA LEU A 61 4.60 1.55 -7.87
C LEU A 61 3.11 1.64 -8.15
N LEU A 62 2.37 2.47 -7.42
CA LEU A 62 0.96 2.74 -7.68
C LEU A 62 0.75 3.40 -9.05
N LEU A 63 1.60 4.37 -9.42
CA LEU A 63 1.55 4.99 -10.75
C LEU A 63 1.81 3.96 -11.85
N ILE A 64 2.83 3.11 -11.67
CA ILE A 64 3.13 2.03 -12.62
C ILE A 64 1.96 1.04 -12.71
N GLY A 65 1.42 0.63 -11.57
CA GLY A 65 0.27 -0.27 -11.47
C GLY A 65 -0.98 0.30 -12.13
N GLY A 66 -1.24 1.60 -11.96
CA GLY A 66 -2.33 2.31 -12.63
C GLY A 66 -2.18 2.28 -14.15
N VAL A 67 -1.01 2.64 -14.66
CA VAL A 67 -0.72 2.59 -16.11
C VAL A 67 -0.84 1.16 -16.66
N LEU A 68 -0.39 0.16 -15.90
CA LEU A 68 -0.54 -1.25 -16.28
C LEU A 68 -2.02 -1.66 -16.30
N GLY A 69 -2.80 -1.28 -15.30
CA GLY A 69 -4.25 -1.54 -15.24
C GLY A 69 -4.99 -0.89 -16.40
N ASP A 70 -4.70 0.38 -16.69
CA ASP A 70 -5.28 1.11 -17.82
C ASP A 70 -4.99 0.44 -19.17
N ARG A 71 -3.82 -0.20 -19.29
CA ARG A 71 -3.40 -0.87 -20.53
C ARG A 71 -3.98 -2.27 -20.70
N TYR A 72 -4.10 -3.04 -19.62
CA TYR A 72 -4.48 -4.46 -19.70
C TYR A 72 -5.95 -4.74 -19.39
N GLY A 73 -6.65 -3.80 -18.74
CA GLY A 73 -8.04 -3.98 -18.32
C GLY A 73 -8.19 -4.76 -17.02
#